data_AF-R9JXX8-F1
#
_entry.id   AF-R9JXX8-F1
#
_cell.length_a   1.000
_cell.length_b   1.000
_cell.length_c   1.000
_cell.angle_alpha   90.00
_cell.angle_beta   90.00
_cell.angle_gamma   90.00
#
_symmetry.space_group_name_H-M   'P 1'
#
loop_
_entity.id
_entity.type
_entity.pdbx_description
1 polymer ?
#
loop_
_entity_poly.entity_id
_entity_poly.type
_entity_poly.pdbx_seq_one_letter_code
_entity_poly.pdbx_strand_id
1 'polypeptide(L)'
;MAKQARVKVLHEVPKEYGKDSWVLCFQYVRYEYTDDTEQEGYRFIWRRPNGNMQGARGQARIPSVSKMLELVSMAMAEGWGDRNGDPSGHEDGGTQ
;
A
#
# COMPACT_ATOMS: atom_id res chain seq x y z
N MET A 1 12.57 18.50 -6.76
CA MET A 1 11.15 18.73 -7.11
C MET A 1 10.36 17.54 -6.59
N ALA A 2 9.26 17.75 -5.86
CA ALA A 2 8.42 16.62 -5.43
C ALA A 2 7.78 15.99 -6.67
N LYS A 3 8.21 14.78 -7.05
CA LYS A 3 7.57 14.02 -8.13
C LYS A 3 6.11 13.79 -7.74
N GLN A 4 5.18 14.37 -8.49
CA GLN A 4 3.76 14.11 -8.30
C GLN A 4 3.49 12.70 -8.82
N ALA A 5 3.14 11.77 -7.93
CA ALA A 5 2.80 10.41 -8.30
C ALA A 5 1.29 10.21 -8.21
N ARG A 6 0.66 9.79 -9.31
CA ARG A 6 -0.71 9.25 -9.26
C ARG A 6 -0.62 7.81 -8.81
N VAL A 7 -1.43 7.40 -7.83
CA VAL A 7 -1.44 6.01 -7.38
C VAL A 7 -2.67 5.29 -7.91
N LYS A 8 -2.44 4.24 -8.69
CA LYS A 8 -3.47 3.32 -9.17
C LYS A 8 -3.50 2.09 -8.28
N VAL A 9 -4.66 1.77 -7.71
CA VAL A 9 -4.86 0.55 -6.94
C VAL A 9 -5.17 -0.58 -7.93
N LEU A 10 -4.34 -1.62 -7.93
CA LEU A 10 -4.50 -2.79 -8.79
C LEU A 10 -5.29 -3.88 -8.08
N HIS A 11 -4.94 -4.15 -6.82
CA HIS A 11 -5.65 -5.08 -5.94
C HIS A 11 -5.73 -4.53 -4.51
N GLU A 12 -6.77 -4.90 -3.78
CA GLU A 12 -6.88 -4.57 -2.36
C GLU A 12 -7.61 -5.64 -1.55
N VAL A 13 -7.13 -5.86 -0.32
CA VAL A 13 -7.87 -6.55 0.74
C VAL A 13 -8.27 -5.52 1.80
N PRO A 14 -9.57 -5.18 1.93
CA PRO A 14 -10.09 -4.36 3.01
C PRO A 14 -10.48 -5.21 4.23
N LYS A 15 -10.18 -4.74 5.44
CA LYS A 15 -10.71 -5.33 6.67
C LYS A 15 -11.07 -4.29 7.72
N GLU A 16 -12.27 -4.43 8.28
CA GLU A 16 -12.75 -3.59 9.38
C GLU A 16 -12.03 -3.91 10.69
N TYR A 17 -11.69 -2.86 11.43
CA TYR A 17 -11.04 -2.94 12.73
C TYR A 17 -11.62 -1.92 13.71
N GLY A 18 -11.92 -2.39 14.92
CA GLY A 18 -12.41 -1.56 16.02
C GLY A 18 -13.92 -1.31 15.97
N LYS A 19 -14.42 -0.55 16.93
CA LYS A 19 -15.86 -0.23 17.05
C LYS A 19 -16.32 0.86 16.07
N ASP A 20 -15.39 1.66 15.59
CA ASP A 20 -15.69 2.86 14.80
C ASP A 20 -15.69 2.59 13.30
N SER A 21 -15.79 1.34 12.83
CA SER A 21 -15.86 0.98 11.40
C SER A 21 -14.69 1.47 10.54
N TRP A 22 -13.49 1.58 11.11
CA TRP A 22 -12.29 1.88 10.34
C TRP A 22 -11.87 0.66 9.54
N VAL A 23 -11.46 0.87 8.29
CA VAL A 23 -11.01 -0.22 7.42
C VAL A 23 -9.51 -0.06 7.18
N LEU A 24 -8.73 -1.08 7.51
CA LEU A 24 -7.34 -1.18 7.08
C LEU A 24 -7.31 -1.95 5.77
N CYS A 25 -6.73 -1.35 4.75
CA CYS A 25 -6.55 -1.99 3.45
C CYS A 25 -5.08 -2.34 3.25
N PHE A 26 -4.82 -3.55 2.76
CA PHE A 26 -3.56 -3.92 2.13
C PHE A 26 -3.75 -3.83 0.62
N GLN A 27 -2.90 -3.05 -0.06
CA GLN A 27 -3.07 -2.74 -1.48
C GLN A 27 -1.81 -3.07 -2.26
N TYR A 28 -1.98 -3.71 -3.42
CA TYR A 28 -0.99 -3.71 -4.48
C TYR A 28 -1.29 -2.56 -5.43
N VAL A 29 -0.31 -1.68 -5.61
CA VAL A 29 -0.49 -0.40 -6.29
C VAL A 29 0.60 -0.16 -7.32
N ARG A 30 0.28 0.73 -8.26
CA ARG A 30 1.22 1.29 -9.23
C ARG A 30 1.31 2.80 -9.04
N TYR A 31 2.51 3.28 -8.77
CA TYR A 31 2.86 4.70 -8.74
C TYR A 31 3.20 5.14 -10.16
N GLU A 32 2.39 6.03 -10.72
CA GLU A 32 2.61 6.64 -12.03
C GLU A 32 3.23 8.02 -11.79
N TYR A 33 4.52 8.18 -12.07
CA TYR A 33 5.26 9.43 -11.87
C TYR A 33 5.15 10.35 -13.09
N THR A 34 5.42 11.64 -12.91
CA THR A 34 5.35 12.65 -14.00
C THR A 34 6.37 12.46 -15.11
N ASP A 35 7.41 11.65 -14.90
CA ASP A 35 8.44 11.34 -15.90
C ASP A 35 8.14 10.03 -16.65
N ASP A 36 6.86 9.65 -16.70
CA ASP A 36 6.34 8.41 -17.30
C ASP A 36 6.95 7.12 -16.72
N THR A 37 7.68 7.22 -15.60
CA THR A 37 8.12 6.06 -14.84
C THR A 37 6.96 5.50 -14.04
N GLU A 38 6.88 4.18 -13.97
CA GLU A 38 5.91 3.47 -13.15
C GLU A 38 6.65 2.58 -12.14
N GLN A 39 6.17 2.52 -10.90
CA GLN A 39 6.69 1.58 -9.91
C GLN A 39 5.53 0.85 -9.24
N GLU A 40 5.60 -0.47 -9.25
CA GLU A 40 4.63 -1.32 -8.56
C GLU A 40 5.12 -1.71 -7.17
N GLY A 41 4.18 -1.89 -6.24
CA GLY A 41 4.52 -2.31 -4.89
C GLY A 41 3.32 -2.38 -3.96
N TYR A 42 3.60 -2.62 -2.68
CA TYR A 42 2.57 -2.81 -1.67
C TYR A 42 2.50 -1.65 -0.69
N ARG A 43 1.31 -1.41 -0.15
CA ARG A 43 1.12 -0.47 0.96
C ARG A 43 -0.05 -0.85 1.84
N PHE A 44 -0.02 -0.31 3.06
CA PHE A 44 -1.17 -0.27 3.95
C PHE A 44 -1.79 1.12 3.94
N ILE A 45 -3.12 1.20 4.01
CA ILE A 45 -3.85 2.47 4.12
C ILE A 45 -5.08 2.31 5.00
N TRP A 46 -5.38 3.35 5.79
CA TRP A 46 -6.62 3.42 6.56
C TRP A 46 -7.69 4.17 5.77
N ARG A 47 -8.86 3.55 5.62
CA ARG A 47 -10.08 4.16 5.10
C ARG A 47 -10.99 4.52 6.26
N ARG A 48 -11.51 5.75 6.21
CA ARG A 48 -12.45 6.25 7.20
C ARG A 48 -13.81 5.55 7.04
N PRO A 49 -14.63 5.56 8.09
CA PRO A 49 -15.98 4.96 8.06
C PRO A 49 -16.90 5.57 7.01
N ASN A 50 -16.67 6.84 6.65
CA ASN A 50 -17.41 7.55 5.61
C ASN A 50 -16.95 7.19 4.19
N GLY A 51 -16.15 6.13 4.01
CA GLY A 51 -15.64 5.68 2.72
C GLY A 51 -14.47 6.50 2.16
N ASN A 52 -14.19 7.67 2.72
CA ASN A 52 -13.08 8.50 2.26
C ASN A 52 -11.74 7.86 2.67
N MET A 53 -10.83 7.73 1.69
CA MET A 53 -9.46 7.33 1.96
C MET A 53 -8.78 8.45 2.74
N GLN A 54 -8.29 8.15 3.94
CA GLN A 54 -7.34 9.03 4.56
C GLN A 54 -5.98 8.65 3.99
N GLY A 55 -5.56 9.39 2.97
CA GLY A 55 -4.15 9.43 2.59
C GLY A 55 -3.37 9.91 3.80
N ALA A 56 -2.90 8.98 4.63
CA ALA A 56 -1.99 9.31 5.68
C ALA A 56 -0.76 9.91 4.98
N ARG A 57 -0.47 11.19 5.26
CA ARG A 57 0.79 11.82 4.87
C ARG A 57 1.91 11.21 5.72
N GLY A 58 2.17 9.92 5.54
CA GLY A 58 3.06 9.09 6.37
C GLY A 58 2.73 7.59 6.29
N GLN A 59 3.64 6.77 6.81
CA GLN A 59 3.48 5.32 6.94
C GLN A 59 2.21 4.99 7.74
N ALA A 60 1.42 4.03 7.27
CA ALA A 60 0.25 3.58 8.02
C ALA A 60 0.67 2.83 9.29
N ARG A 61 0.27 3.33 10.46
CA ARG A 61 0.46 2.60 11.72
C ARG A 61 -0.45 1.37 11.71
N ILE A 62 0.15 0.18 11.81
CA ILE A 62 -0.56 -1.09 11.97
C ILE A 62 -0.63 -1.44 13.47
N PRO A 63 -1.78 -1.89 14.02
CA PRO A 63 -1.91 -2.12 15.46
C PRO A 63 -1.11 -3.32 15.98
N SER A 64 -0.88 -4.33 15.14
CA SER A 64 -0.12 -5.53 15.47
C SER A 64 0.40 -6.23 14.22
N VAL A 65 1.49 -6.98 14.34
CA VAL A 65 2.03 -7.83 13.27
C VAL A 65 1.01 -8.88 12.83
N SER A 66 0.21 -9.41 13.75
CA SER A 66 -0.84 -10.39 13.41
C SER A 66 -1.85 -9.86 12.39
N LYS A 67 -2.27 -8.60 12.51
CA LYS A 67 -3.18 -7.96 11.55
C LYS A 67 -2.54 -7.74 10.19
N MET A 68 -1.24 -7.41 10.19
CA MET A 68 -0.46 -7.31 8.95
C MET A 68 -0.42 -8.67 8.23
N LEU A 69 -0.01 -9.72 8.94
CA LEU A 69 0.09 -11.08 8.41
C LEU A 69 -1.24 -11.61 7.92
N GLU A 70 -2.33 -11.28 8.62
CA GLU A 70 -3.68 -11.66 8.21
C GLU A 70 -4.04 -11.08 6.84
N LEU A 71 -3.85 -9.76 6.66
CA LEU A 71 -4.13 -9.10 5.39
C LEU A 71 -3.23 -9.60 4.25
N VAL A 72 -1.96 -9.85 4.54
CA VAL A 72 -1.03 -10.45 3.56
C VAL A 72 -1.48 -11.86 3.20
N SER A 73 -1.87 -12.68 4.18
CA SER A 73 -2.37 -14.04 3.94
C SER A 73 -3.62 -14.05 3.07
N MET A 74 -4.52 -13.08 3.25
CA MET A 74 -5.69 -12.92 2.38
C MET A 74 -5.28 -12.57 0.95
N ALA A 75 -4.33 -11.64 0.76
CA ALA A 75 -3.82 -11.31 -0.58
C ALA A 75 -3.10 -12.50 -1.25
N MET A 76 -2.39 -13.31 -0.47
CA MET A 76 -1.78 -14.57 -0.93
C MET A 76 -2.86 -15.56 -1.39
N ALA A 77 -3.92 -15.71 -0.60
CA ALA A 77 -5.05 -16.59 -0.94
C ALA A 77 -5.81 -16.13 -2.19
N GLU A 78 -5.84 -14.82 -2.46
CA GLU A 78 -6.39 -14.24 -3.69
C GLU A 78 -5.44 -14.34 -4.91
N GLY A 79 -4.22 -14.85 -4.73
CA GLY A 79 -3.27 -15.12 -5.82
C GLY A 79 -2.50 -13.89 -6.32
N TRP A 80 -2.38 -12.83 -5.52
CA TRP A 80 -1.61 -11.64 -5.90
C TRP A 80 -0.65 -11.12 -4.81
N GLY A 81 -0.69 -11.67 -3.59
CA GLY A 81 0.12 -11.20 -2.46
C GLY A 81 1.63 -11.45 -2.57
N ASP A 82 2.08 -12.28 -3.51
CA ASP A 82 3.47 -12.67 -3.76
C ASP A 82 4.06 -12.03 -5.03
N ARG A 83 3.33 -11.14 -5.71
CA ARG A 83 3.87 -10.43 -6.87
C ARG A 83 5.07 -9.61 -6.46
N ASN A 84 6.11 -9.60 -7.31
CA ASN A 84 7.25 -8.73 -7.10
C ASN A 84 6.81 -7.28 -7.36
N GLY A 85 7.16 -6.38 -6.43
CA GLY A 85 7.21 -4.96 -6.74
C GLY A 85 8.40 -4.66 -7.65
N ASP A 86 8.48 -3.42 -8.14
CA ASP A 86 9.64 -3.01 -8.93
C ASP A 86 10.91 -3.01 -8.05
N PRO A 87 11.99 -3.74 -8.42
CA PRO A 87 13.24 -3.76 -7.67
C PRO A 87 13.96 -2.40 -7.63
N SER A 88 13.60 -1.44 -8.49
CA SER A 88 14.28 -0.14 -8.59
C SER A 88 13.97 0.83 -7.43
N GLY A 89 13.28 0.39 -6.38
CA GLY A 89 12.81 1.22 -5.26
C GLY A 89 13.91 1.78 -4.34
N HIS A 90 15.16 1.33 -4.46
CA HIS A 90 16.32 1.90 -3.76
C HIS A 90 17.60 1.48 -4.49
N GLU A 91 17.99 2.20 -5.56
CA GLU A 91 19.42 2.29 -5.86
C GLU A 91 20.00 3.19 -4.78
N ASP A 92 20.58 2.58 -3.75
CA ASP A 92 21.43 3.29 -2.81
C ASP A 92 22.46 4.05 -3.65
N GLY A 93 22.41 5.38 -3.57
CA GLY A 93 23.46 6.26 -4.03
C GLY A 93 24.72 5.97 -3.22
N GLY A 94 25.41 4.90 -3.60
CA GLY A 94 26.77 4.60 -3.19
C GLY A 94 27.68 5.63 -3.80
N THR A 95 27.84 6.76 -3.10
CA THR A 95 28.98 7.64 -3.33
C THR A 95 30.24 6.86 -2.94
N GLN A 96 31.00 6.42 -3.95
CA GLN A 96 32.44 6.17 -3.77
C GLN A 96 33.19 7.50 -3.83
#